data_AF-R0HLV5-F1
#
_entry.id   AF-R0HLV5-F1
#
_cell.length_a   1.000
_cell.length_b   1.000
_cell.length_c   1.000
_cell.angle_alpha   90.00
_cell.angle_beta   90.00
_cell.angle_gamma   90.00
#
_symmetry.space_group_name_H-M   'P 1'
#
loop_
_entity.id
_entity.type
_entity.pdbx_description
1 polymer ?
#
loop_
_entity_poly.entity_id
_entity_poly.type
_entity_poly.pdbx_seq_one_letter_code
_entity_poly.pdbx_strand_id
1 'polypeptide(L)'
;MYLYSLTLQQATGIICAINGNFSGGKTQEIAVARGKILDLLRPDENGKIQTIHSVEVFGAIRSLAQFRLTGAHKDYIVVGSDSGRIVILEYNKEKNVFDKVHQETFGKSGCRRIVPGQYLAVDPKGRAVMIGACEKQKLVYVLNRDTTARLTISSPLEAHKSHTICYSVCGVDCGFDNPIFAAIELDYSEADQDPTGQAASEAQKHLTFYELDLGLNHVSRKWSEPVDNGANMLVTVPGGADGPSGVLVCAENFVIYKNQGHPDVRSVIPRRADLPAERGVLVVSAAVHKQKTMFFFLIQTEYGDIFKVTLDHNGDNVSELKI
;
A
#
# COMPACT_ATOMS: atom_id res chain seq x y z
N MET A 1 18.61 -32.95 26.34
CA MET A 1 18.19 -33.28 24.96
C MET A 1 18.54 -32.09 24.09
N TYR A 2 19.33 -32.28 23.03
CA TYR A 2 19.75 -31.22 22.10
C TYR A 2 19.18 -31.53 20.71
N LEU A 3 18.55 -30.55 20.08
CA LEU A 3 17.97 -30.67 18.73
C LEU A 3 18.57 -29.59 17.82
N TYR A 4 18.61 -29.86 16.51
CA TYR A 4 19.08 -28.94 15.48
C TYR A 4 18.02 -28.82 14.38
N SER A 5 17.56 -27.60 14.11
CA SER A 5 16.52 -27.31 13.11
C SER A 5 17.15 -26.97 11.77
N LEU A 6 16.71 -27.62 10.69
CA LEU A 6 17.15 -27.37 9.32
C LEU A 6 15.95 -27.40 8.36
N THR A 7 15.89 -26.45 7.42
CA THR A 7 14.83 -26.34 6.42
C THR A 7 15.27 -27.02 5.12
N LEU A 8 14.61 -28.11 4.71
CA LEU A 8 14.91 -28.80 3.45
C LEU A 8 14.26 -28.11 2.24
N GLN A 9 12.99 -27.74 2.39
CA GLN A 9 12.22 -27.02 1.39
C GLN A 9 11.70 -25.74 2.01
N GLN A 10 12.06 -24.61 1.39
CA GLN A 10 11.59 -23.30 1.82
C GLN A 10 10.09 -23.11 1.51
N ALA A 11 9.47 -22.19 2.24
CA ALA A 11 8.07 -21.82 2.04
C ALA A 11 7.86 -21.29 0.62
N THR A 12 6.78 -21.69 -0.04
CA THR A 12 6.48 -21.31 -1.44
C THR A 12 5.31 -20.34 -1.57
N GLY A 13 4.44 -20.21 -0.56
CA GLY A 13 3.33 -19.25 -0.59
C GLY A 13 3.81 -17.80 -0.57
N ILE A 14 3.30 -16.97 -1.48
CA ILE A 14 3.61 -15.54 -1.56
C ILE A 14 2.51 -14.76 -0.85
N ILE A 15 2.88 -13.91 0.10
CA ILE A 15 1.94 -13.05 0.85
C ILE A 15 1.94 -11.61 0.34
N CYS A 16 3.05 -11.14 -0.20
CA CYS A 16 3.21 -9.80 -0.77
C CYS A 16 4.17 -9.88 -1.95
N ALA A 17 3.91 -9.10 -3.00
CA ALA A 17 4.79 -8.95 -4.14
C ALA A 17 4.80 -7.48 -4.58
N ILE A 18 6.00 -6.96 -4.85
CA ILE A 18 6.22 -5.62 -5.38
C ILE A 18 7.18 -5.73 -6.56
N ASN A 19 6.98 -4.90 -7.58
CA ASN A 19 7.88 -4.82 -8.73
C ASN A 19 8.63 -3.48 -8.74
N GLY A 20 9.85 -3.48 -9.24
CA GLY A 20 10.70 -2.30 -9.30
C GLY A 20 12.02 -2.55 -10.01
N ASN A 21 12.79 -1.50 -10.23
CA ASN A 21 14.18 -1.54 -10.68
C ASN A 21 15.11 -1.65 -9.46
N PHE A 22 15.08 -2.78 -8.76
CA PHE A 22 15.86 -3.01 -7.53
C PHE A 22 17.35 -3.16 -7.80
N SER A 23 17.74 -3.68 -8.97
CA SER A 23 19.15 -3.70 -9.41
C SER A 23 19.63 -2.38 -10.02
N GLY A 24 18.73 -1.41 -10.17
CA GLY A 24 18.96 -0.14 -10.87
C GLY A 24 18.86 -0.26 -12.40
N GLY A 25 18.79 0.90 -13.05
CA GLY A 25 18.73 1.00 -14.52
C GLY A 25 17.33 0.70 -15.06
N LYS A 26 17.24 -0.08 -16.14
CA LYS A 26 15.97 -0.42 -16.81
C LYS A 26 15.42 -1.80 -16.46
N THR A 27 16.18 -2.61 -15.73
CA THR A 27 15.83 -4.00 -15.42
C THR A 27 14.73 -4.03 -14.37
N GLN A 28 13.62 -4.69 -14.64
CA GLN A 28 12.55 -4.88 -13.65
C GLN A 28 12.70 -6.23 -12.95
N GLU A 29 12.56 -6.21 -11.65
CA GLU A 29 12.55 -7.38 -10.77
C GLU A 29 11.31 -7.37 -9.90
N ILE A 30 11.03 -8.50 -9.26
CA ILE A 30 9.89 -8.72 -8.39
C ILE A 30 10.42 -9.14 -7.02
N ALA A 31 10.24 -8.31 -6.00
CA ALA A 31 10.54 -8.69 -4.62
C ALA A 31 9.28 -9.34 -4.01
N VAL A 32 9.42 -10.54 -3.46
CA VAL A 32 8.29 -11.29 -2.89
C VAL A 32 8.59 -11.71 -1.45
N ALA A 33 7.58 -11.62 -0.59
CA ALA A 33 7.63 -12.15 0.76
C ALA A 33 6.94 -13.51 0.81
N ARG A 34 7.63 -14.50 1.39
CA ARG A 34 7.10 -15.85 1.66
C ARG A 34 7.08 -16.12 3.17
N GLY A 35 6.32 -15.29 3.89
CA GLY A 35 6.28 -15.29 5.35
C GLY A 35 7.59 -14.76 5.95
N LYS A 36 8.54 -15.66 6.21
CA LYS A 36 9.84 -15.36 6.84
C LYS A 36 11.01 -15.24 5.86
N ILE A 37 10.75 -15.32 4.57
CA ILE A 37 11.75 -15.26 3.51
C ILE A 37 11.43 -14.07 2.60
N LEU A 38 12.46 -13.29 2.26
CA LEU A 38 12.41 -12.25 1.24
C LEU A 38 13.21 -12.72 0.03
N ASP A 39 12.53 -12.88 -1.09
CA ASP A 39 13.14 -13.24 -2.37
C ASP A 39 13.15 -12.05 -3.32
N LEU A 40 14.20 -11.98 -4.15
CA LEU A 40 14.24 -11.16 -5.35
C LEU A 40 14.18 -12.08 -6.58
N LEU A 41 13.16 -11.90 -7.39
CA LEU A 41 12.90 -12.68 -8.60
C LEU A 41 13.09 -11.83 -9.85
N ARG A 42 13.51 -12.45 -10.94
CA ARG A 42 13.60 -11.80 -12.26
C ARG A 42 13.22 -12.79 -13.37
N PRO A 43 12.41 -12.39 -14.37
CA PRO A 43 12.24 -13.18 -15.58
C PRO A 43 13.54 -13.22 -16.39
N ASP A 44 13.92 -14.40 -16.88
CA ASP A 44 15.00 -14.53 -17.85
C ASP A 44 14.54 -14.14 -19.27
N GLU A 45 15.44 -14.23 -20.24
CA GLU A 45 15.16 -13.89 -21.65
C GLU A 45 14.06 -14.78 -22.28
N ASN A 46 13.84 -15.97 -21.72
CA ASN A 46 12.79 -16.90 -22.15
C ASN A 46 11.48 -16.71 -21.37
N GLY A 47 11.41 -15.70 -20.49
CA GLY A 47 10.26 -15.43 -19.62
C GLY A 47 10.13 -16.36 -18.42
N LYS A 48 11.12 -17.21 -18.11
CA LYS A 48 11.10 -18.05 -16.91
C LYS A 48 11.52 -17.24 -15.69
N ILE A 49 10.75 -17.33 -14.61
CA ILE A 49 11.07 -16.66 -13.35
C ILE A 49 12.25 -17.35 -12.67
N GLN A 50 13.31 -16.61 -12.40
CA GLN A 50 14.49 -17.07 -11.67
C GLN A 50 14.62 -16.33 -10.33
N THR A 51 15.04 -17.05 -9.29
CA THR A 51 15.40 -16.45 -8.00
C THR A 51 16.81 -15.89 -8.09
N ILE A 52 16.95 -14.58 -7.97
CA ILE A 52 18.23 -13.86 -7.99
C ILE A 52 18.87 -13.86 -6.60
N HIS A 53 18.06 -13.62 -5.58
CA HIS A 53 18.48 -13.61 -4.18
C HIS A 53 17.34 -14.14 -3.30
N SER A 54 17.70 -14.83 -2.21
CA SER A 54 16.77 -15.32 -1.19
C SER A 54 17.41 -15.21 0.17
N VAL A 55 16.72 -14.62 1.14
CA VAL A 55 17.20 -14.47 2.52
C VAL A 55 16.10 -14.74 3.51
N GLU A 56 16.42 -15.53 4.55
CA GLU A 56 15.54 -15.70 5.71
C GLU A 56 15.69 -14.49 6.63
N VAL A 57 14.59 -13.77 6.88
CA VAL A 57 14.59 -12.55 7.69
C VAL A 57 14.35 -12.81 9.18
N PHE A 58 14.03 -14.06 9.54
CA PHE A 58 13.75 -14.50 10.92
C PHE A 58 12.65 -13.68 11.63
N GLY A 59 11.62 -13.30 10.88
CA GLY A 59 10.43 -12.59 11.37
C GLY A 59 9.26 -12.75 10.40
N ALA A 60 8.11 -12.18 10.72
CA ALA A 60 6.95 -12.17 9.84
C ALA A 60 6.91 -10.87 9.04
N ILE A 61 7.12 -10.95 7.72
CA ILE A 61 6.87 -9.82 6.83
C ILE A 61 5.35 -9.66 6.72
N ARG A 62 4.86 -8.44 6.97
CA ARG A 62 3.42 -8.13 7.00
C ARG A 62 3.02 -7.20 5.87
N SER A 63 3.94 -6.36 5.43
CA SER A 63 3.74 -5.42 4.32
C SER A 63 5.05 -5.12 3.62
N LEU A 64 4.96 -4.90 2.31
CA LEU A 64 6.06 -4.53 1.42
C LEU A 64 5.62 -3.33 0.57
N ALA A 65 6.51 -2.36 0.41
CA ALA A 65 6.33 -1.26 -0.53
C ALA A 65 7.66 -0.94 -1.23
N GLN A 66 7.58 -0.53 -2.48
CA GLN A 66 8.72 0.01 -3.22
C GLN A 66 8.62 1.53 -3.28
N PHE A 67 9.76 2.21 -3.31
CA PHE A 67 9.79 3.63 -3.66
C PHE A 67 11.09 4.04 -4.33
N ARG A 68 11.02 5.17 -5.02
CA ARG A 68 12.15 5.81 -5.70
C ARG A 68 12.27 7.26 -5.24
N LEU A 69 13.46 7.65 -4.81
CA LEU A 69 13.75 9.07 -4.57
C LEU A 69 13.73 9.84 -5.90
N THR A 70 13.27 11.08 -5.87
CA THR A 70 13.26 11.96 -7.04
C THR A 70 14.65 12.04 -7.71
N GLY A 71 14.70 11.68 -9.00
CA GLY A 71 15.93 11.66 -9.80
C GLY A 71 16.83 10.44 -9.60
N ALA A 72 16.47 9.48 -8.74
CA ALA A 72 17.17 8.20 -8.65
C ALA A 72 16.79 7.25 -9.79
N HIS A 73 17.59 6.20 -9.98
CA HIS A 73 17.37 5.15 -10.99
C HIS A 73 17.20 3.76 -10.39
N LYS A 74 17.08 3.67 -9.06
CA LYS A 74 17.02 2.43 -8.30
C LYS A 74 15.93 2.55 -7.26
N ASP A 75 15.19 1.46 -7.09
CA ASP A 75 14.11 1.38 -6.11
C ASP A 75 14.62 0.79 -4.80
N TYR A 76 14.16 1.38 -3.70
CA TYR A 76 14.31 0.85 -2.34
C TYR A 76 13.10 -0.01 -1.99
N ILE A 77 13.29 -0.90 -1.01
CA ILE A 77 12.22 -1.75 -0.46
C ILE A 77 11.99 -1.34 0.99
N VAL A 78 10.76 -0.95 1.31
CA VAL A 78 10.33 -0.73 2.70
C VAL A 78 9.63 -1.99 3.19
N VAL A 79 10.03 -2.46 4.37
CA VAL A 79 9.50 -3.67 4.99
C VAL A 79 8.82 -3.32 6.32
N GLY A 80 7.52 -3.59 6.39
CA GLY A 80 6.78 -3.66 7.64
C GLY A 80 6.75 -5.10 8.14
N SER A 81 7.24 -5.33 9.36
CA SER A 81 7.33 -6.66 9.97
C SER A 81 6.71 -6.71 11.37
N ASP A 82 6.85 -7.84 12.05
CA ASP A 82 6.49 -8.01 13.45
C ASP A 82 7.54 -7.44 14.42
N SER A 83 8.62 -6.80 13.98
CA SER A 83 9.70 -6.39 14.89
C SER A 83 9.42 -5.12 15.72
N GLY A 84 8.39 -4.34 15.40
CA GLY A 84 8.21 -2.98 15.94
C GLY A 84 9.21 -1.97 15.38
N ARG A 85 9.76 -2.26 14.18
CA ARG A 85 10.71 -1.43 13.45
C ARG A 85 10.30 -1.33 11.98
N ILE A 86 10.63 -0.20 11.35
CA ILE A 86 10.53 -0.02 9.90
C ILE A 86 11.94 -0.18 9.32
N VAL A 87 12.06 -0.98 8.27
CA VAL A 87 13.35 -1.27 7.63
C VAL A 87 13.30 -0.83 6.17
N ILE A 88 14.34 -0.12 5.73
CA ILE A 88 14.53 0.20 4.31
C ILE A 88 15.75 -0.55 3.79
N LEU A 89 15.54 -1.32 2.73
CA LEU A 89 16.54 -2.16 2.09
C LEU A 89 16.89 -1.63 0.71
N GLU A 90 18.14 -1.84 0.33
CA GLU A 90 18.64 -1.63 -1.03
C GLU A 90 19.28 -2.93 -1.52
N TYR A 91 18.92 -3.39 -2.72
CA TYR A 91 19.54 -4.59 -3.28
C TYR A 91 20.91 -4.28 -3.87
N ASN A 92 21.96 -4.93 -3.38
CA ASN A 92 23.32 -4.79 -3.87
C ASN A 92 23.64 -5.91 -4.87
N LYS A 93 23.63 -5.58 -6.16
CA LYS A 93 23.88 -6.55 -7.24
C LYS A 93 25.29 -7.13 -7.19
N GLU A 94 26.30 -6.36 -6.79
CA GLU A 94 27.69 -6.80 -6.79
C GLU A 94 27.95 -7.84 -5.69
N LYS A 95 27.37 -7.61 -4.51
CA LYS A 95 27.49 -8.51 -3.37
C LYS A 95 26.40 -9.60 -3.34
N ASN A 96 25.36 -9.45 -4.15
CA ASN A 96 24.13 -10.24 -4.13
C ASN A 96 23.53 -10.35 -2.72
N VAL A 97 23.26 -9.20 -2.10
CA VAL A 97 22.65 -9.09 -0.75
C VAL A 97 21.66 -7.93 -0.70
N PHE A 98 20.75 -7.96 0.27
CA PHE A 98 19.99 -6.78 0.68
C PHE A 98 20.77 -5.99 1.73
N ASP A 99 21.30 -4.83 1.35
CA ASP A 99 21.91 -3.89 2.27
C ASP A 99 20.80 -3.19 3.08
N LYS A 100 20.90 -3.25 4.40
CA LYS A 100 19.98 -2.56 5.30
C LYS A 100 20.40 -1.09 5.42
N VAL A 101 19.74 -0.22 4.67
CA VAL A 101 20.09 1.20 4.59
C VAL A 101 19.60 1.96 5.83
N HIS A 102 18.38 1.66 6.28
CA HIS A 102 17.79 2.27 7.48
C HIS A 102 17.01 1.26 8.32
N GLN A 103 16.99 1.50 9.63
CA GLN A 103 16.20 0.72 10.58
C GLN A 103 15.78 1.60 11.77
N GLU A 104 14.54 2.07 11.76
CA GLU A 104 13.99 2.91 12.82
C GLU A 104 13.09 2.10 13.75
N THR A 105 13.24 2.30 15.06
CA THR A 105 12.43 1.61 16.08
C THR A 105 11.31 2.51 16.56
N PHE A 106 10.07 2.01 16.55
CA PHE A 106 8.89 2.78 16.97
C PHE A 106 8.00 2.03 17.97
N GLY A 107 8.20 0.73 18.16
CA GLY A 107 7.29 -0.07 18.97
C GLY A 107 7.86 -1.38 19.48
N LYS A 108 6.98 -2.19 20.07
CA LYS A 108 7.31 -3.52 20.59
C LYS A 108 7.16 -4.58 19.51
N SER A 109 7.91 -5.68 19.63
CA SER A 109 7.80 -6.83 18.74
C SER A 109 6.50 -7.63 18.92
N GLY A 110 6.16 -8.40 17.88
CA GLY A 110 4.94 -9.19 17.69
C GLY A 110 3.94 -8.54 16.73
N CYS A 111 3.08 -9.37 16.12
CA CYS A 111 1.92 -8.93 15.34
C CYS A 111 0.83 -8.35 16.25
N ARG A 112 1.05 -7.14 16.77
CA ARG A 112 0.14 -6.48 17.72
C ARG A 112 -0.92 -5.65 17.01
N ARG A 113 -2.07 -5.51 17.67
CA ARG A 113 -3.24 -4.76 17.19
C ARG A 113 -2.94 -3.28 16.92
N ILE A 114 -2.24 -2.63 17.86
CA ILE A 114 -1.98 -1.19 17.84
C ILE A 114 -0.53 -0.82 17.47
N VAL A 115 0.36 -1.79 17.19
CA VAL A 115 1.74 -1.47 16.79
C VAL A 115 1.85 -1.53 15.26
N PRO A 116 2.36 -0.46 14.60
CA PRO A 116 2.45 -0.40 13.16
C PRO A 116 3.26 -1.54 12.53
N GLY A 117 2.91 -1.89 11.29
CA GLY A 117 3.56 -2.94 10.52
C GLY A 117 2.62 -3.68 9.56
N GLN A 118 1.31 -3.61 9.81
CA GLN A 118 0.31 -4.25 8.95
C GLN A 118 0.13 -3.54 7.62
N TYR A 119 0.07 -2.21 7.68
CA TYR A 119 -0.27 -1.34 6.58
C TYR A 119 0.93 -0.48 6.23
N LEU A 120 1.16 -0.29 4.94
CA LEU A 120 2.31 0.45 4.42
C LEU A 120 1.91 1.17 3.13
N ALA A 121 2.16 2.47 3.08
CA ALA A 121 1.90 3.30 1.93
C ALA A 121 3.06 4.27 1.71
N VAL A 122 3.41 4.53 0.45
CA VAL A 122 4.48 5.45 0.08
C VAL A 122 3.90 6.55 -0.81
N ASP A 123 4.34 7.79 -0.59
CA ASP A 123 4.18 8.89 -1.54
C ASP A 123 4.75 8.46 -2.91
N PRO A 124 4.00 8.57 -4.03
CA PRO A 124 4.48 8.13 -5.35
C PRO A 124 5.74 8.84 -5.86
N LYS A 125 6.15 9.98 -5.29
CA LYS A 125 7.44 10.63 -5.57
C LYS A 125 8.55 10.27 -4.59
N GLY A 126 8.29 9.32 -3.68
CA GLY A 126 9.25 8.79 -2.72
C GLY A 126 9.67 9.78 -1.63
N ARG A 127 8.84 10.78 -1.31
CA ARG A 127 9.17 11.83 -0.32
C ARG A 127 8.78 11.46 1.11
N ALA A 128 7.83 10.54 1.26
CA ALA A 128 7.35 10.10 2.56
C ALA A 128 6.81 8.68 2.52
N VAL A 129 6.83 8.01 3.67
CA VAL A 129 6.23 6.69 3.87
C VAL A 129 5.38 6.68 5.14
N MET A 130 4.17 6.15 5.04
CA MET A 130 3.28 5.90 6.16
C MET A 130 3.30 4.41 6.50
N ILE A 131 3.50 4.09 7.78
CA ILE A 131 3.33 2.76 8.35
C ILE A 131 2.20 2.77 9.38
N GLY A 132 1.27 1.83 9.24
CA GLY A 132 0.03 1.75 10.03
C GLY A 132 -0.15 0.43 10.76
N ALA A 133 -0.81 0.51 11.92
CA ALA A 133 -1.34 -0.63 12.67
C ALA A 133 -2.78 -0.95 12.23
N CYS A 134 -3.32 -2.08 12.67
CA CYS A 134 -4.75 -2.40 12.44
C CYS A 134 -5.68 -1.41 13.14
N GLU A 135 -5.22 -0.81 14.23
CA GLU A 135 -5.98 0.15 15.01
C GLU A 135 -5.07 1.26 15.54
N LYS A 136 -5.62 2.46 15.68
CA LYS A 136 -5.03 3.60 16.40
C LYS A 136 -3.78 4.22 15.80
N GLN A 137 -2.67 3.50 15.78
CA GLN A 137 -1.36 4.07 15.47
C GLN A 137 -1.06 4.09 13.97
N LYS A 138 -0.71 5.27 13.48
CA LYS A 138 -0.08 5.51 12.17
C LYS A 138 1.09 6.45 12.38
N LEU A 139 2.20 6.17 11.69
CA LEU A 139 3.43 6.95 11.74
C LEU A 139 3.83 7.29 10.30
N VAL A 140 4.30 8.52 10.09
CA VAL A 140 4.80 8.99 8.81
C VAL A 140 6.27 9.36 8.95
N TYR A 141 7.10 8.89 8.03
CA TYR A 141 8.51 9.22 7.94
C TYR A 141 8.76 10.02 6.67
N VAL A 142 9.49 11.12 6.78
CA VAL A 142 9.98 11.89 5.63
C VAL A 142 11.25 11.24 5.12
N LEU A 143 11.32 11.05 3.80
CA LEU A 143 12.42 10.44 3.10
C LEU A 143 13.15 11.52 2.30
N ASN A 144 14.44 11.65 2.54
CA ASN A 144 15.28 12.66 1.90
C ASN A 144 16.58 12.05 1.39
N ARG A 145 17.41 12.87 0.74
CA ARG A 145 18.77 12.52 0.37
C ARG A 145 19.76 13.52 0.96
N ASP A 146 20.89 13.02 1.45
CA ASP A 146 22.00 13.87 1.86
C ASP A 146 22.78 14.42 0.64
N THR A 147 23.80 15.24 0.90
CA THR A 147 24.67 15.81 -0.14
C THR A 147 25.47 14.77 -0.92
N THR A 148 25.58 13.55 -0.39
CA THR A 148 26.22 12.38 -1.05
C THR A 148 25.20 11.45 -1.72
N ALA A 149 23.96 11.90 -1.89
CA ALA A 149 22.85 11.16 -2.47
C ALA A 149 22.46 9.87 -1.72
N ARG A 150 22.83 9.74 -0.44
CA ARG A 150 22.35 8.64 0.41
C ARG A 150 20.98 8.99 0.97
N LEU A 151 20.11 7.97 1.02
CA LEU A 151 18.80 8.07 1.66
C LEU A 151 18.97 8.48 3.13
N THR A 152 18.13 9.40 3.60
CA THR A 152 17.97 9.78 5.00
C THR A 152 16.50 9.66 5.39
N ILE A 153 16.25 9.34 6.67
CA ILE A 153 14.90 9.20 7.24
C ILE A 153 14.75 10.17 8.42
N SER A 154 13.60 10.83 8.51
CA SER A 154 13.29 11.73 9.63
C SER A 154 12.85 10.96 10.88
N SER A 155 12.72 11.67 12.00
CA SER A 155 11.90 11.20 13.12
C SER A 155 10.45 10.93 12.67
N PRO A 156 9.75 9.97 13.29
CA PRO A 156 8.36 9.68 12.95
C PRO A 156 7.44 10.83 13.34
N LEU A 157 6.50 11.15 12.45
CA LEU A 157 5.38 12.04 12.70
C LEU A 157 4.12 11.23 13.00
N GLU A 158 3.44 11.56 14.08
CA GLU A 158 2.28 10.80 14.57
C GLU A 158 0.98 11.22 13.86
N ALA A 159 0.22 10.24 13.40
CA ALA A 159 -1.12 10.42 12.83
C ALA A 159 -2.14 9.50 13.55
N HIS A 160 -2.05 9.46 14.88
CA HIS A 160 -2.82 8.56 15.72
C HIS A 160 -4.29 8.97 15.82
N LYS A 161 -5.20 7.99 15.84
CA LYS A 161 -6.62 8.19 16.10
C LYS A 161 -7.20 7.03 16.90
N SER A 162 -7.47 7.24 18.18
CA SER A 162 -8.03 6.23 19.09
C SER A 162 -9.37 5.69 18.58
N HIS A 163 -9.68 4.43 18.93
CA HIS A 163 -10.94 3.75 18.58
C HIS A 163 -11.22 3.67 17.08
N THR A 164 -10.17 3.65 16.26
CA THR A 164 -10.31 3.59 14.80
C THR A 164 -9.59 2.39 14.24
N ILE A 165 -10.34 1.52 13.56
CA ILE A 165 -9.86 0.37 12.81
C ILE A 165 -9.49 0.83 11.40
N CYS A 166 -8.33 0.43 10.91
CA CYS A 166 -7.87 0.69 9.55
C CYS A 166 -8.06 -0.57 8.69
N TYR A 167 -8.60 -0.42 7.48
CA TYR A 167 -8.86 -1.52 6.55
C TYR A 167 -7.89 -1.55 5.37
N SER A 168 -7.50 -0.38 4.87
CA SER A 168 -6.59 -0.21 3.73
C SER A 168 -5.92 1.15 3.81
N VAL A 169 -4.70 1.26 3.30
CA VAL A 169 -3.97 2.52 3.12
C VAL A 169 -3.34 2.58 1.72
N CYS A 170 -3.26 3.76 1.13
CA CYS A 170 -2.44 3.99 -0.05
C CYS A 170 -1.89 5.43 -0.07
N GLY A 171 -0.81 5.66 -0.82
CA GLY A 171 -0.39 7.02 -1.16
C GLY A 171 -1.32 7.60 -2.22
N VAL A 172 -1.56 8.90 -2.17
CA VAL A 172 -2.27 9.65 -3.22
C VAL A 172 -1.21 10.38 -4.06
N ASP A 173 -1.26 10.25 -5.39
CA ASP A 173 -0.30 10.93 -6.26
C ASP A 173 -0.70 12.40 -6.43
N CYS A 174 -0.22 13.27 -5.55
CA CYS A 174 -0.49 14.71 -5.62
C CYS A 174 0.60 15.47 -6.38
N GLY A 175 1.32 14.81 -7.30
CA GLY A 175 2.45 15.45 -7.98
C GLY A 175 3.55 15.85 -6.99
N PHE A 176 3.82 17.14 -6.86
CA PHE A 176 4.80 17.69 -5.91
C PHE A 176 4.18 18.51 -4.78
N ASP A 177 2.86 18.54 -4.66
CA ASP A 177 2.18 19.10 -3.49
C ASP A 177 2.44 18.25 -2.24
N ASN A 178 2.01 18.74 -1.08
CA ASN A 178 2.15 18.02 0.19
C ASN A 178 1.70 16.55 0.05
N PRO A 179 2.50 15.56 0.48
CA PRO A 179 2.12 14.15 0.38
C PRO A 179 0.81 13.86 1.11
N ILE A 180 -0.07 13.10 0.47
CA ILE A 180 -1.34 12.65 1.05
C ILE A 180 -1.37 11.12 1.12
N PHE A 181 -1.85 10.61 2.25
CA PHE A 181 -2.13 9.20 2.46
C PHE A 181 -3.63 9.00 2.67
N ALA A 182 -4.25 8.15 1.87
CA ALA A 182 -5.64 7.78 2.01
C ALA A 182 -5.76 6.51 2.87
N ALA A 183 -6.75 6.47 3.76
CA ALA A 183 -7.06 5.30 4.58
C ALA A 183 -8.57 5.03 4.63
N ILE A 184 -8.95 3.76 4.61
CA ILE A 184 -10.31 3.32 4.95
C ILE A 184 -10.35 3.06 6.45
N GLU A 185 -11.23 3.74 7.15
CA GLU A 185 -11.30 3.78 8.61
C GLU A 185 -12.72 3.54 9.14
N LEU A 186 -12.84 2.90 10.30
CA LEU A 186 -14.11 2.78 11.03
C LEU A 186 -13.88 3.16 12.49
N ASP A 187 -14.60 4.16 12.98
CA ASP A 187 -14.63 4.51 14.40
C ASP A 187 -15.65 3.62 15.11
N TYR A 188 -15.24 2.97 16.21
CA TYR A 188 -16.09 2.07 16.99
C TYR A 188 -16.36 2.58 18.41
N SER A 189 -15.99 3.83 18.72
CA SER A 189 -16.14 4.41 20.06
C SER A 189 -17.57 4.46 20.57
N GLU A 190 -18.55 4.68 19.69
CA GLU A 190 -19.98 4.65 20.03
C GLU A 190 -20.50 3.21 20.20
N ALA A 191 -20.06 2.29 19.34
CA ALA A 191 -20.45 0.88 19.40
C ALA A 191 -20.03 0.22 20.72
N ASP A 192 -18.87 0.58 21.28
CA ASP A 192 -18.40 0.10 22.59
C ASP A 192 -19.28 0.57 23.77
N GLN A 193 -20.04 1.66 23.58
CA GLN A 193 -20.85 2.29 24.62
C GLN A 193 -22.35 1.96 24.49
N ASP A 194 -22.76 1.29 23.41
CA ASP A 194 -24.15 0.96 23.13
C ASP A 194 -24.45 -0.53 23.35
N PRO A 195 -25.09 -0.92 24.48
CA PRO A 195 -25.45 -2.31 24.75
C PRO A 195 -26.57 -2.84 23.84
N THR A 196 -27.25 -1.99 23.06
CA THR A 196 -28.34 -2.41 22.17
C THR A 196 -27.82 -2.97 20.83
N GLY A 197 -26.59 -2.61 20.43
CA GLY A 197 -26.00 -3.00 19.15
C GLY A 197 -26.46 -2.15 17.96
N GLN A 198 -27.26 -1.11 18.19
CA GLN A 198 -27.74 -0.20 17.14
C GLN A 198 -26.57 0.61 16.56
N ALA A 199 -25.70 1.18 17.41
CA ALA A 199 -24.54 1.95 16.98
C ALA A 199 -23.55 1.11 16.16
N ALA A 200 -23.41 -0.18 16.48
CA ALA A 200 -22.59 -1.09 15.67
C ALA A 200 -23.19 -1.35 14.28
N SER A 201 -24.52 -1.40 14.18
CA SER A 201 -25.24 -1.63 12.92
C SER A 201 -25.24 -0.37 12.03
N GLU A 202 -25.23 0.81 12.64
CA GLU A 202 -25.18 2.11 11.94
C GLU A 202 -23.74 2.60 11.66
N ALA A 203 -22.74 1.90 12.18
CA ALA A 203 -21.34 2.28 12.01
C ALA A 203 -20.94 2.31 10.52
N GLN A 204 -20.37 3.43 10.09
CA GLN A 204 -20.03 3.68 8.70
C GLN A 204 -18.53 3.84 8.50
N LYS A 205 -17.97 3.12 7.52
CA LYS A 205 -16.60 3.32 7.08
C LYS A 205 -16.43 4.71 6.48
N HIS A 206 -15.25 5.28 6.65
CA HIS A 206 -14.86 6.57 6.10
C HIS A 206 -13.58 6.42 5.28
N LEU A 207 -13.48 7.17 4.18
CA LEU A 207 -12.22 7.42 3.49
C LEU A 207 -11.64 8.71 4.06
N THR A 208 -10.48 8.60 4.71
CA THR A 208 -9.80 9.73 5.32
C THR A 208 -8.48 10.01 4.61
N PHE A 209 -8.24 11.27 4.25
CA PHE A 209 -6.97 11.76 3.71
C PHE A 209 -6.15 12.41 4.82
N TYR A 210 -4.94 11.90 5.01
CA TYR A 210 -3.93 12.42 5.90
C TYR A 210 -2.91 13.21 5.08
N GLU A 211 -2.78 14.51 5.32
CA GLU A 211 -1.80 15.36 4.65
C GLU A 211 -0.57 15.54 5.53
N LEU A 212 0.59 15.30 4.94
CA LEU A 212 1.88 15.67 5.51
C LEU A 212 2.26 17.07 5.03
N ASP A 213 2.19 18.05 5.93
CA ASP A 213 2.71 19.38 5.64
C ASP A 213 4.24 19.37 5.83
N LEU A 214 4.97 19.46 4.73
CA LEU A 214 6.44 19.43 4.74
C LEU A 214 7.05 20.71 5.33
N GLY A 215 6.34 21.84 5.29
CA GLY A 215 6.81 23.11 5.84
C GLY A 215 6.61 23.20 7.34
N LEU A 216 5.44 22.78 7.82
CA LEU A 216 5.10 22.74 9.25
C LEU A 216 5.56 21.46 9.95
N ASN A 217 6.01 20.45 9.20
CA ASN A 217 6.51 19.17 9.69
C ASN A 217 5.51 18.46 10.63
N HIS A 218 4.24 18.39 10.22
CA HIS A 218 3.19 17.68 10.95
C HIS A 218 2.22 16.99 9.99
N VAL A 219 1.51 15.98 10.50
CA VAL A 219 0.47 15.27 9.74
C VAL A 219 -0.89 15.66 10.28
N SER A 220 -1.82 16.02 9.39
CA SER A 220 -3.19 16.38 9.76
C SER A 220 -4.22 15.54 9.01
N ARG A 221 -5.41 15.35 9.61
CA ARG A 221 -6.55 14.74 8.94
C ARG A 221 -7.24 15.82 8.10
N LYS A 222 -6.89 15.91 6.83
CA LYS A 222 -7.32 16.99 5.94
C LYS A 222 -8.77 16.86 5.48
N TRP A 223 -9.17 15.64 5.14
CA TRP A 223 -10.49 15.36 4.57
C TRP A 223 -10.97 13.98 4.99
N SER A 224 -12.27 13.83 5.19
CA SER A 224 -12.87 12.55 5.56
C SER A 224 -14.32 12.51 5.11
N GLU A 225 -14.69 11.49 4.34
CA GLU A 225 -16.06 11.27 3.88
C GLU A 225 -16.51 9.82 4.05
N PRO A 226 -17.81 9.57 4.29
CA PRO A 226 -18.35 8.22 4.34
C PRO A 226 -18.09 7.43 3.05
N VAL A 227 -17.81 6.14 3.19
CA VAL A 227 -17.72 5.19 2.08
C VAL A 227 -18.49 3.92 2.40
N ASP A 228 -18.83 3.15 1.37
CA ASP A 228 -19.53 1.89 1.53
C ASP A 228 -18.84 0.94 2.52
N ASN A 229 -19.63 0.24 3.34
CA ASN A 229 -19.10 -0.67 4.35
C ASN A 229 -18.44 -1.93 3.76
N GLY A 230 -18.72 -2.26 2.50
CA GLY A 230 -18.02 -3.28 1.71
C GLY A 230 -16.65 -2.83 1.20
N ALA A 231 -16.25 -1.57 1.38
CA ALA A 231 -14.94 -1.08 0.93
C ALA A 231 -13.78 -1.84 1.61
N ASN A 232 -12.92 -2.45 0.80
CA ASN A 232 -11.87 -3.36 1.28
C ASN A 232 -10.47 -3.04 0.75
N MET A 233 -10.34 -2.30 -0.36
CA MET A 233 -9.04 -1.98 -0.97
C MET A 233 -9.04 -0.57 -1.56
N LEU A 234 -7.89 0.11 -1.43
CA LEU A 234 -7.61 1.37 -2.11
C LEU A 234 -6.56 1.15 -3.21
N VAL A 235 -6.73 1.84 -4.33
CA VAL A 235 -5.76 1.86 -5.43
C VAL A 235 -5.40 3.30 -5.76
N THR A 236 -4.10 3.61 -5.77
CA THR A 236 -3.59 4.93 -6.13
C THR A 236 -3.89 5.24 -7.60
N VAL A 237 -4.55 6.38 -7.85
CA VAL A 237 -4.71 6.91 -9.21
C VAL A 237 -3.53 7.84 -9.51
N PRO A 238 -2.85 7.69 -10.67
CA PRO A 238 -1.79 8.61 -11.08
C PRO A 238 -2.27 10.07 -11.11
N GLY A 239 -1.39 10.99 -10.71
CA GLY A 239 -1.74 12.39 -10.58
C GLY A 239 -0.65 13.36 -11.03
N GLY A 240 -0.90 14.65 -10.82
CA GLY A 240 -0.05 15.71 -11.35
C GLY A 240 -0.11 15.74 -12.88
N ALA A 241 1.04 15.67 -13.55
CA ALA A 241 1.08 15.67 -15.01
C ALA A 241 0.58 14.37 -15.66
N ASP A 242 0.41 13.29 -14.88
CA ASP A 242 0.14 11.95 -15.39
C ASP A 242 -1.34 11.51 -15.28
N GLY A 243 -2.19 12.29 -14.60
CA GLY A 243 -3.58 11.90 -14.35
C GLY A 243 -4.30 12.79 -13.32
N PRO A 244 -5.54 12.46 -12.94
CA PRO A 244 -6.42 13.31 -12.13
C PRO A 244 -6.16 13.21 -10.61
N SER A 245 -5.17 12.43 -10.15
CA SER A 245 -4.96 12.11 -8.73
C SER A 245 -6.16 11.37 -8.11
N GLY A 246 -6.26 11.33 -6.78
CA GLY A 246 -7.31 10.63 -6.05
C GLY A 246 -7.05 9.14 -5.88
N VAL A 247 -8.12 8.39 -5.57
CA VAL A 247 -8.07 6.95 -5.30
C VAL A 247 -9.25 6.21 -5.91
N LEU A 248 -9.03 4.96 -6.29
CA LEU A 248 -10.12 4.01 -6.48
C LEU A 248 -10.40 3.30 -5.16
N VAL A 249 -11.65 3.34 -4.73
CA VAL A 249 -12.19 2.58 -3.61
C VAL A 249 -12.87 1.35 -4.18
N CYS A 250 -12.27 0.18 -3.97
CA CYS A 250 -12.90 -1.09 -4.28
C CYS A 250 -13.83 -1.48 -3.12
N ALA A 251 -15.09 -1.71 -3.44
CA ALA A 251 -16.13 -2.11 -2.50
C ALA A 251 -16.93 -3.29 -3.07
N GLU A 252 -17.92 -3.75 -2.32
CA GLU A 252 -18.75 -4.87 -2.73
C GLU A 252 -19.59 -4.49 -3.97
N ASN A 253 -19.41 -5.23 -5.07
CA ASN A 253 -20.07 -5.05 -6.37
C ASN A 253 -19.69 -3.80 -7.19
N PHE A 254 -18.89 -2.87 -6.67
CA PHE A 254 -18.52 -1.67 -7.43
C PHE A 254 -17.13 -1.14 -7.10
N VAL A 255 -16.59 -0.36 -8.05
CA VAL A 255 -15.40 0.45 -7.87
C VAL A 255 -15.83 1.91 -7.94
N ILE A 256 -15.32 2.74 -7.02
CA ILE A 256 -15.63 4.16 -6.96
C ILE A 256 -14.34 4.96 -7.06
N TYR A 257 -14.26 5.87 -8.01
CA TYR A 257 -13.28 6.93 -7.98
C TYR A 257 -13.72 8.01 -6.97
N LYS A 258 -12.84 8.30 -6.01
CA LYS A 258 -13.04 9.35 -5.00
C LYS A 258 -11.84 10.28 -4.96
N ASN A 259 -12.11 11.59 -4.94
CA ASN A 259 -11.10 12.61 -4.69
C ASN A 259 -11.72 13.82 -3.97
N GLN A 260 -10.91 14.60 -3.26
CA GLN A 260 -11.38 15.78 -2.54
C GLN A 260 -11.95 16.81 -3.51
N GLY A 261 -13.19 17.26 -3.27
CA GLY A 261 -13.85 18.25 -4.12
C GLY A 261 -14.29 17.73 -5.49
N HIS A 262 -14.28 16.41 -5.69
CA HIS A 262 -14.75 15.77 -6.92
C HIS A 262 -15.95 14.85 -6.62
N PRO A 263 -17.04 14.88 -7.42
CA PRO A 263 -18.17 13.98 -7.25
C PRO A 263 -17.80 12.51 -7.46
N ASP A 264 -18.41 11.61 -6.70
CA ASP A 264 -18.21 10.17 -6.86
C ASP A 264 -18.52 9.69 -8.29
N VAL A 265 -17.54 9.01 -8.91
CA VAL A 265 -17.73 8.30 -10.17
C VAL A 265 -17.62 6.81 -9.91
N ARG A 266 -18.71 6.07 -10.11
CA ARG A 266 -18.79 4.63 -9.78
C ARG A 266 -19.04 3.78 -11.02
N SER A 267 -18.54 2.56 -10.96
CA SER A 267 -18.77 1.52 -11.97
C SER A 267 -19.04 0.19 -11.30
N VAL A 268 -20.01 -0.56 -11.82
CA VAL A 268 -20.40 -1.87 -11.28
C VAL A 268 -19.43 -2.92 -11.80
N ILE A 269 -18.97 -3.80 -10.91
CA ILE A 269 -18.11 -4.93 -11.28
C ILE A 269 -18.93 -5.91 -12.13
N PRO A 270 -18.53 -6.22 -13.37
CA PRO A 270 -19.24 -7.19 -14.20
C PRO A 270 -19.31 -8.55 -13.52
N ARG A 271 -20.47 -9.22 -13.63
CA ARG A 271 -20.74 -10.50 -12.99
C ARG A 271 -20.90 -11.60 -14.02
N ARG A 272 -20.43 -12.80 -13.68
CA ARG A 272 -20.72 -14.01 -14.47
C ARG A 272 -22.22 -14.34 -14.38
N ALA A 273 -22.79 -14.88 -15.46
CA ALA A 273 -24.22 -15.14 -15.56
C ALA A 273 -24.73 -16.21 -14.57
N ASP A 274 -23.84 -17.08 -14.09
CA ASP A 274 -24.12 -18.17 -13.16
C ASP A 274 -23.98 -17.77 -11.67
N LEU A 275 -23.54 -16.55 -11.37
CA LEU A 275 -23.41 -16.06 -10.00
C LEU A 275 -24.79 -15.69 -9.42
N PRO A 276 -25.19 -16.25 -8.26
CA PRO A 276 -26.43 -15.86 -7.59
C PRO A 276 -26.48 -14.36 -7.29
N ALA A 277 -27.63 -13.71 -7.49
CA ALA A 277 -27.79 -12.27 -7.30
C ALA A 277 -27.46 -11.81 -5.86
N GLU A 278 -27.75 -12.66 -4.86
CA GLU A 278 -27.53 -12.38 -3.43
C GLU A 278 -26.05 -12.35 -3.01
N ARG A 279 -25.14 -12.89 -3.83
CA ARG A 279 -23.73 -13.01 -3.46
C ARG A 279 -22.97 -11.80 -3.99
N GLY A 280 -22.38 -10.99 -3.13
CA GLY A 280 -21.50 -9.89 -3.57
C GLY A 280 -20.26 -10.35 -4.32
N VAL A 281 -19.56 -9.40 -4.94
CA VAL A 281 -18.23 -9.61 -5.55
C VAL A 281 -17.26 -8.58 -4.98
N LEU A 282 -16.13 -9.06 -4.46
CA LEU A 282 -15.03 -8.22 -3.97
C LEU A 282 -13.81 -8.28 -4.88
N VAL A 283 -13.06 -7.19 -4.89
CA VAL A 283 -11.72 -7.12 -5.49
C VAL A 283 -10.69 -7.63 -4.48
N VAL A 284 -9.82 -8.55 -4.89
CA VAL A 284 -8.79 -9.17 -4.03
C VAL A 284 -7.37 -8.72 -4.35
N SER A 285 -7.15 -8.16 -5.54
CA SER A 285 -5.86 -7.63 -5.96
C SER A 285 -6.05 -6.52 -7.00
N ALA A 286 -5.10 -5.59 -7.03
CA ALA A 286 -5.05 -4.55 -8.04
C ALA A 286 -3.60 -4.26 -8.46
N ALA A 287 -3.41 -3.94 -9.72
CA ALA A 287 -2.15 -3.45 -10.28
C ALA A 287 -2.39 -2.16 -11.07
N VAL A 288 -1.48 -1.20 -10.91
CA VAL A 288 -1.49 0.05 -11.68
C VAL A 288 -0.43 -0.04 -12.76
N HIS A 289 -0.82 0.13 -14.03
CA HIS A 289 0.12 0.22 -15.13
C HIS A 289 0.15 1.66 -15.66
N LYS A 290 1.28 2.33 -15.50
CA LYS A 290 1.50 3.69 -16.00
C LYS A 290 2.47 3.69 -17.17
N GLN A 291 2.07 4.32 -18.26
CA GLN A 291 2.91 4.70 -19.39
C GLN A 291 2.94 6.23 -19.53
N LYS A 292 3.79 6.76 -20.41
CA LYS A 292 3.92 8.22 -20.58
C LYS A 292 2.63 8.92 -21.02
N THR A 293 1.75 8.24 -21.74
CA THR A 293 0.56 8.82 -22.37
C THR A 293 -0.75 8.25 -21.85
N MET A 294 -0.70 7.17 -21.07
CA MET A 294 -1.88 6.49 -20.58
C MET A 294 -1.55 5.73 -19.30
N PHE A 295 -2.57 5.52 -18.48
CA PHE A 295 -2.54 4.57 -17.40
C PHE A 295 -3.81 3.73 -17.43
N PHE A 296 -3.76 2.56 -16.82
CA PHE A 296 -4.92 1.72 -16.57
C PHE A 296 -4.66 0.87 -15.34
N PHE A 297 -5.71 0.23 -14.84
CA PHE A 297 -5.63 -0.67 -13.71
C PHE A 297 -6.02 -2.07 -14.16
N LEU A 298 -5.41 -3.08 -13.54
CA LEU A 298 -5.91 -4.45 -13.58
C LEU A 298 -6.43 -4.76 -12.19
N ILE A 299 -7.72 -5.04 -12.07
CA ILE A 299 -8.34 -5.50 -10.82
C ILE A 299 -8.70 -6.97 -10.96
N GLN A 300 -8.48 -7.75 -9.89
CA GLN A 300 -8.85 -9.16 -9.84
C GLN A 300 -9.96 -9.37 -8.82
N THR A 301 -11.01 -10.08 -9.19
CA THR A 301 -12.10 -10.46 -8.26
C THR A 301 -11.77 -11.74 -7.49
N GLU A 302 -12.54 -12.03 -6.45
CA GLU A 302 -12.46 -13.29 -5.70
C GLU A 302 -12.66 -14.56 -6.55
N TYR A 303 -13.26 -14.44 -7.74
CA TYR A 303 -13.46 -15.55 -8.70
C TYR A 303 -12.33 -15.68 -9.73
N GLY A 304 -11.31 -14.82 -9.63
CA GLY A 304 -10.16 -14.81 -10.53
C GLY A 304 -10.38 -14.04 -11.83
N ASP A 305 -11.50 -13.34 -11.99
CA ASP A 305 -11.74 -12.48 -13.17
C ASP A 305 -10.84 -11.25 -13.10
N ILE A 306 -10.10 -10.98 -14.18
CA ILE A 306 -9.23 -9.81 -14.29
C ILE A 306 -9.88 -8.81 -15.24
N PHE A 307 -10.20 -7.62 -14.71
CA PHE A 307 -10.76 -6.52 -15.49
C PHE A 307 -9.72 -5.43 -15.73
N LYS A 308 -9.77 -4.83 -16.92
CA LYS A 308 -9.01 -3.64 -17.25
C LYS A 308 -9.86 -2.41 -16.94
N VAL A 309 -9.48 -1.67 -15.92
CA VAL A 309 -10.18 -0.45 -15.51
C VAL A 309 -9.50 0.77 -16.13
N THR A 310 -10.30 1.70 -16.66
CA THR A 310 -9.82 2.97 -17.21
C THR A 310 -10.64 4.15 -16.70
N LEU A 311 -10.01 5.31 -16.62
CA LEU A 311 -10.65 6.58 -16.29
C LEU A 311 -10.69 7.47 -17.52
N ASP A 312 -11.88 7.97 -17.86
CA ASP A 312 -12.02 9.08 -18.79
C ASP A 312 -12.00 10.37 -17.98
N HIS A 313 -11.03 11.23 -18.26
CA HIS A 313 -10.82 12.47 -17.50
C HIS A 313 -10.36 13.61 -18.41
N ASN A 314 -10.66 14.83 -17.99
CA ASN A 314 -10.14 16.06 -18.59
C ASN A 314 -9.50 16.92 -17.50
N GLY A 315 -8.17 16.98 -17.49
CA GLY A 315 -7.41 17.48 -16.35
C GLY A 315 -7.71 16.65 -15.10
N ASP A 316 -8.07 17.33 -14.03
CA ASP A 316 -8.41 16.73 -12.72
C ASP A 316 -9.86 16.23 -12.63
N ASN A 317 -10.69 16.57 -13.63
CA ASN A 317 -12.10 16.16 -13.63
C ASN A 317 -12.27 14.80 -14.32
N VAL A 318 -12.63 13.78 -13.54
CA VAL A 318 -13.02 12.45 -14.03
C VAL A 318 -14.49 12.46 -14.43
N SER A 319 -14.81 12.01 -15.64
CA SER A 319 -16.18 11.90 -16.14
C SER A 319 -16.72 10.47 -16.09
N GLU A 320 -15.87 9.47 -16.29
CA GLU A 320 -16.33 8.07 -16.38
C GLU A 320 -15.27 7.10 -15.83
N LEU A 321 -15.74 6.06 -15.15
CA LEU A 321 -14.95 4.92 -14.70
C LEU A 321 -15.46 3.67 -15.44
N LYS A 322 -14.59 3.05 -16.24
CA LYS A 322 -14.92 1.88 -17.08
C LYS A 322 -14.23 0.64 -16.55
N ILE A 323 -14.97 -0.47 -16.44
CA ILE A 323 -14.49 -1.80 -16.06
C ILE A 323 -14.73 -2.75 -17.24
#